data_AF-A0A4Y4CXJ4-F1
#
_entry.id   AF-A0A4Y4CXJ4-F1
#
_cell.length_a   1.000
_cell.length_b   1.000
_cell.length_c   1.000
_cell.angle_alpha   90.00
_cell.angle_beta   90.00
_cell.angle_gamma   90.00
#
_symmetry.space_group_name_H-M   'P 1'
#
loop_
_entity.id
_entity.type
_entity.pdbx_description
1 polymer ?
#
loop_
_entity_poly.entity_id
_entity_poly.type
_entity_poly.pdbx_seq_one_letter_code
_entity_poly.pdbx_strand_id
1 'polypeptide(L)'
;MKPPLTFTATGPVYAFVPGVKTGDIVDQLNARQIQLESMLAMTFGETGEALRRLSDGVQDNYMWACSMIAHEIRELTEALQDRQAAERGQS
;
A
#
# COMPACT_ATOMS: atom_id res chain seq x y z
N MET A 1 23.36 27.44 -7.31
CA MET A 1 22.93 26.02 -7.44
C MET A 1 22.22 25.62 -6.15
N LYS A 2 21.04 25.01 -6.23
CA LYS A 2 20.46 24.30 -5.08
C LYS A 2 21.19 22.96 -4.94
N PRO A 3 21.65 22.57 -3.74
CA PRO A 3 22.29 21.27 -3.56
C PRO A 3 21.29 20.16 -3.95
N PRO A 4 21.74 19.11 -4.65
CA PRO A 4 20.88 17.98 -4.98
C PRO A 4 20.42 17.29 -3.69
N LEU A 5 19.15 16.92 -3.64
CA LEU A 5 18.62 16.09 -2.56
C LEU A 5 19.22 14.69 -2.68
N THR A 6 20.15 14.36 -1.79
CA THR A 6 20.66 12.99 -1.62
C THR A 6 19.79 12.26 -0.61
N PHE A 7 18.59 11.84 -1.03
CA PHE A 7 17.81 10.88 -0.26
C PHE A 7 18.41 9.47 -0.46
N THR A 8 18.91 8.86 0.60
CA THR A 8 19.27 7.45 0.63
C THR A 8 18.21 6.70 1.42
N ALA A 9 17.22 6.12 0.74
CA ALA A 9 16.28 5.20 1.38
C ALA A 9 16.96 3.83 1.50
N THR A 10 17.67 3.59 2.61
CA THR A 10 18.36 2.31 2.90
C THR A 10 17.49 1.31 3.66
N GLY A 11 16.20 1.61 3.90
CA GLY A 11 15.29 0.76 4.65
C GLY A 11 13.84 0.89 4.19
N PRO A 12 12.93 0.07 4.75
CA PRO A 12 11.51 0.14 4.42
C PRO A 12 10.96 1.52 4.78
N VAL A 13 10.10 2.05 3.89
CA VAL A 13 9.50 3.39 4.03
C VAL A 13 8.58 3.46 5.26
N TYR A 14 7.99 2.33 5.64
CA TYR A 14 7.08 2.19 6.76
C TYR A 14 7.55 1.10 7.72
N ALA A 15 7.28 1.29 9.01
CA ALA A 15 7.53 0.31 10.06
C ALA A 15 6.41 0.38 11.11
N PHE A 16 6.15 -0.73 11.79
CA PHE A 16 5.25 -0.71 12.93
C PHE A 16 5.90 -0.01 14.12
N VAL A 17 5.11 0.80 14.82
CA VAL A 17 5.52 1.35 16.11
C VAL A 17 5.57 0.24 17.17
N PRO A 18 6.42 0.38 18.21
CA PRO A 18 6.42 -0.55 19.33
C PRO A 18 5.02 -0.69 19.95
N GLY A 19 4.57 -1.93 20.19
CA GLY A 19 3.29 -2.21 20.82
C GLY A 19 2.08 -2.26 19.88
N VAL A 20 2.29 -2.24 18.56
CA VAL A 20 1.22 -2.50 17.59
C VAL A 20 0.47 -3.79 17.93
N LYS A 21 -0.85 -3.76 17.85
CA LYS A 21 -1.74 -4.89 18.12
C LYS A 21 -2.22 -5.49 16.81
N THR A 22 -2.65 -6.76 16.88
CA THR A 22 -3.33 -7.45 15.77
C THR A 22 -4.48 -6.62 15.19
N GLY A 23 -5.27 -5.95 16.04
CA GLY A 23 -6.35 -5.05 15.61
C GLY A 23 -5.87 -3.86 14.76
N ASP A 24 -4.75 -3.23 15.14
CA ASP A 24 -4.20 -2.09 14.40
C ASP A 24 -3.74 -2.51 12.99
N ILE A 25 -3.17 -3.72 12.87
CA ILE A 25 -2.77 -4.29 11.57
C ILE A 25 -4.00 -4.58 10.71
N VAL A 26 -5.07 -5.11 11.30
CA VAL A 26 -6.34 -5.38 10.60
C VAL A 26 -6.97 -4.08 10.09
N ASP A 27 -7.02 -3.03 10.92
CA ASP A 27 -7.57 -1.73 10.54
C ASP A 27 -6.80 -1.12 9.37
N GLN A 28 -5.47 -1.18 9.43
CA GLN A 28 -4.60 -0.69 8.37
C GLN A 28 -4.74 -1.52 7.07
N LEU A 29 -4.86 -2.85 7.18
CA LEU A 29 -5.11 -3.74 6.05
C LEU A 29 -6.44 -3.39 5.35
N ASN A 30 -7.51 -3.21 6.14
CA ASN A 30 -8.82 -2.80 5.62
C ASN A 30 -8.75 -1.43 4.93
N ALA A 31 -8.05 -0.46 5.52
CA ALA A 31 -7.86 0.85 4.91
C ALA A 31 -7.16 0.76 3.55
N ARG A 32 -6.12 -0.08 3.42
CA ARG A 32 -5.41 -0.28 2.14
C ARG A 32 -6.26 -1.02 1.10
N GLN A 33 -7.07 -1.99 1.52
CA GLN A 33 -8.02 -2.67 0.63
C GLN A 33 -9.05 -1.70 0.05
N ILE A 34 -9.67 -0.85 0.89
CA ILE A 34 -10.64 0.16 0.44
C ILE A 34 -9.99 1.18 -0.52
N GLN A 35 -8.75 1.59 -0.23
CA GLN A 35 -8.00 2.48 -1.11
C GLN A 35 -7.74 1.85 -2.47
N LEU A 36 -7.26 0.60 -2.50
CA LEU A 36 -7.03 -0.11 -3.76
C LEU A 36 -8.33 -0.30 -4.55
N GLU A 37 -9.41 -0.70 -3.89
CA GLU A 37 -10.73 -0.83 -4.52
C GLU A 37 -11.19 0.48 -5.16
N SER A 38 -11.06 1.59 -4.42
CA SER A 38 -11.40 2.92 -4.91
C SER A 38 -10.53 3.35 -6.10
N MET A 39 -9.24 3.01 -6.09
CA MET A 39 -8.34 3.30 -7.21
C MET A 39 -8.68 2.45 -8.42
N LEU A 40 -8.97 1.16 -8.24
CA LEU A 40 -9.38 0.28 -9.34
C LEU A 40 -10.73 0.74 -9.93
N ALA A 41 -11.65 1.27 -9.13
CA ALA A 41 -12.91 1.85 -9.63
C ALA A 41 -12.71 2.95 -10.69
N MET A 42 -11.57 3.63 -10.67
CA MET A 42 -11.21 4.64 -11.65
C MET A 42 -10.66 4.06 -12.97
N THR A 43 -10.47 2.74 -13.10
CA THR A 43 -9.85 2.13 -14.29
C THR A 43 -10.86 1.47 -15.22
N PHE A 44 -12.10 1.23 -14.76
CA PHE A 44 -13.13 0.53 -15.53
C PHE A 44 -14.39 1.36 -15.77
N GLY A 45 -15.21 0.89 -16.71
CA GLY A 45 -16.43 1.57 -17.15
C GLY A 45 -16.18 2.96 -17.75
N GLU A 46 -17.20 3.81 -17.64
CA GLU A 46 -17.19 5.21 -18.07
C GLU A 46 -16.18 6.03 -17.25
N THR A 47 -16.05 5.75 -15.95
CA THR A 47 -15.07 6.41 -15.07
C THR A 47 -13.63 6.23 -15.56
N GLY A 48 -13.32 5.05 -16.11
CA GLY A 48 -12.01 4.75 -16.70
C GLY A 48 -11.67 5.55 -17.96
N GLU A 49 -12.63 6.18 -18.62
CA GLU A 49 -12.34 7.00 -19.79
C GLU A 49 -11.50 8.23 -19.44
N ALA A 50 -11.71 8.80 -18.26
CA ALA A 50 -10.92 9.94 -17.80
C ALA A 50 -9.44 9.58 -17.71
N LEU A 51 -9.11 8.41 -17.15
CA LEU A 51 -7.75 7.89 -17.06
C LEU A 51 -7.16 7.60 -18.45
N ARG A 52 -7.93 6.93 -19.34
CA ARG A 52 -7.48 6.61 -20.71
C ARG A 52 -7.25 7.83 -21.61
N ARG A 53 -7.81 8.99 -21.25
CA ARG A 53 -7.57 10.27 -21.94
C ARG A 53 -6.29 10.97 -21.47
N LEU A 54 -5.65 10.51 -20.40
CA LEU A 54 -4.37 11.04 -19.93
C LEU A 54 -3.21 10.47 -20.76
N SER A 55 -2.04 11.11 -20.69
CA SER A 55 -0.84 10.60 -21.35
C SER A 55 -0.44 9.22 -20.80
N ASP A 56 0.17 8.40 -21.65
CA ASP A 56 0.65 7.05 -21.29
C ASP A 56 1.45 7.02 -19.98
N GLY A 57 2.38 7.96 -19.80
CA GLY A 57 3.17 8.03 -18.55
C GLY A 57 2.35 8.28 -17.28
N VAL A 58 1.21 8.98 -17.38
CA VAL A 58 0.30 9.17 -16.23
C VAL A 58 -0.52 7.92 -15.98
N GLN A 59 -0.96 7.22 -17.04
CA GLN A 59 -1.64 5.94 -16.93
C GLN A 59 -0.72 4.89 -16.27
N ASP A 60 0.53 4.79 -16.72
CA ASP A 60 1.53 3.88 -16.16
C ASP A 60 1.82 4.20 -14.69
N ASN A 61 2.02 5.48 -14.35
CA ASN A 61 2.22 5.91 -12.96
C ASN A 61 1.00 5.59 -12.08
N TYR A 62 -0.22 5.70 -12.61
CA TYR A 62 -1.44 5.34 -11.89
C TYR A 62 -1.48 3.84 -11.59
N MET A 63 -1.22 3.00 -12.60
CA MET A 63 -1.17 1.55 -12.44
C MET A 63 -0.05 1.11 -11.50
N TRP A 64 1.09 1.81 -11.54
CA TRP A 64 2.18 1.60 -10.58
C TRP A 64 1.74 1.93 -9.15
N ALA A 65 1.01 3.02 -8.93
CA ALA A 65 0.46 3.35 -7.62
C ALA A 65 -0.52 2.28 -7.11
N CYS A 66 -1.41 1.76 -7.97
CA CYS A 66 -2.25 0.61 -7.62
C CYS A 66 -1.42 -0.60 -7.20
N SER A 67 -0.35 -0.90 -7.94
CA SER A 67 0.57 -2.00 -7.62
C SER A 67 1.23 -1.81 -6.26
N MET A 68 1.61 -0.58 -5.90
CA MET A 68 2.23 -0.29 -4.60
C MET A 68 1.28 -0.52 -3.43
N ILE A 69 0.01 -0.11 -3.53
CA ILE A 69 -0.98 -0.43 -2.51
C ILE A 69 -1.21 -1.94 -2.41
N ALA A 70 -1.24 -2.67 -3.53
CA ALA A 70 -1.34 -4.13 -3.52
C ALA A 70 -0.14 -4.81 -2.82
N HIS A 71 1.07 -4.28 -2.97
CA HIS A 71 2.24 -4.75 -2.23
C HIS A 71 2.10 -4.48 -0.73
N GLU A 72 1.66 -3.30 -0.32
CA GLU A 72 1.41 -2.97 1.09
C GLU A 72 0.36 -3.91 1.72
N ILE A 73 -0.72 -4.24 1.00
CA ILE A 73 -1.73 -5.21 1.44
C ILE A 73 -1.09 -6.58 1.72
N ARG A 74 -0.18 -7.03 0.83
CA ARG A 74 0.53 -8.30 1.01
C ARG A 74 1.43 -8.26 2.24
N GLU A 75 2.24 -7.21 2.41
CA GLU A 75 3.12 -7.04 3.57
C GLU A 75 2.33 -6.99 4.89
N LEU A 76 1.20 -6.28 4.92
CA LEU A 76 0.30 -6.24 6.08
C LEU A 76 -0.33 -7.59 6.38
N THR A 77 -0.67 -8.38 5.35
CA THR A 77 -1.20 -9.74 5.50
C THR A 77 -0.14 -10.67 6.10
N GLU A 78 1.09 -10.62 5.60
CA GLU A 78 2.24 -11.38 6.13
C GLU A 78 2.48 -11.00 7.61
N ALA A 79 2.53 -9.70 7.92
CA ALA A 79 2.70 -9.22 9.29
C ALA A 79 1.57 -9.66 10.23
N LEU A 80 0.32 -9.68 9.75
CA LEU A 80 -0.82 -10.16 10.53
C LEU A 80 -0.68 -11.64 10.88
N GLN A 81 -0.25 -12.47 9.92
CA GLN A 81 -0.03 -13.90 10.11
C GLN A 81 1.08 -14.16 11.14
N ASP A 82 2.21 -13.47 11.01
CA ASP A 82 3.34 -13.57 11.94
C ASP A 82 2.92 -13.19 13.36
N ARG A 83 2.13 -12.11 13.49
CA ARG A 83 1.64 -11.65 14.79
C ARG A 83 0.70 -12.67 15.44
N GLN A 84 -0.25 -13.21 14.68
CA GLN A 84 -1.17 -14.23 15.17
C GLN A 84 -0.46 -15.53 15.53
N ALA A 85 0.62 -15.90 14.81
CA ALA A 85 1.44 -17.05 15.16
C ALA A 85 2.19 -16.82 16.49
N ALA A 86 2.78 -15.63 16.67
CA ALA A 86 3.45 -15.26 17.90
C ALA A 86 2.52 -15.26 19.12
N GLU A 87 1.28 -14.78 18.98
CA GLU A 87 0.28 -14.77 20.06
C GLU A 87 -0.18 -16.20 20.44
N ARG A 88 -0.28 -17.11 19.46
CA ARG A 88 -0.63 -18.52 19.70
C ARG A 88 0.47 -19.32 20.38
N GLY A 89 1.75 -19.01 20.10
CA GLY A 89 2.90 -19.66 20.73
C GLY A 89 3.20 -19.17 22.16
N GLN A 90 2.49 -18.13 22.63
CA GLN A 90 2.61 -17.57 23.98
C GLN A 90 1.47 -18.06 24.92
N SER A 91 0.52 -18.84 24.41
CA SER A 91 -0.54 -19.51 25.19
C SER A 91 -0.11 -20.92 25.62
#